data_AF-A0A2G6L9T7-F1
#
_entry.id   AF-A0A2G6L9T7-F1
#
_cell.length_a   1.000
_cell.length_b   1.000
_cell.length_c   1.000
_cell.angle_alpha   90.00
_cell.angle_beta   90.00
_cell.angle_gamma   90.00
#
_symmetry.space_group_name_H-M   'P 1'
#
loop_
_entity.id
_entity.type
_entity.pdbx_description
1 polymer ?
#
loop_
_entity_poly.entity_id
_entity_poly.type
_entity_poly.pdbx_seq_one_letter_code
_entity_poly.pdbx_strand_id
1 'polypeptide(L)' 'MNTIATRFRGFLPVVVDLETGGFDAQKHALLELAAVIVDMDESGKLYKKHT' A
#
# COMPACT_ATOMS: atom_id res chain seq x y z
N MET A 1 16.45 6.29 -15.88
CA MET A 1 16.31 5.44 -14.68
C MET A 1 14.83 5.30 -14.41
N ASN A 2 14.27 4.09 -14.49
CA ASN A 2 12.87 3.84 -14.15
C ASN A 2 12.81 3.59 -12.64
N THR A 3 12.34 4.56 -11.85
CA THR A 3 12.21 4.41 -10.39
C THR A 3 10.75 4.25 -10.02
N ILE A 4 10.47 3.76 -8.81
CA ILE A 4 9.10 3.68 -8.31
C ILE A 4 8.41 5.07 -8.32
N ALA A 5 9.18 6.13 -8.07
CA ALA A 5 8.69 7.51 -8.09
C ALA A 5 8.21 7.94 -9.50
N THR A 6 8.93 7.58 -10.58
CA THR A 6 8.48 7.93 -11.93
C THR A 6 7.27 7.09 -12.37
N ARG A 7 7.13 5.86 -11.86
CA ARG A 7 6.05 4.93 -12.23
C ARG A 7 4.66 5.38 -11.78
N PHE A 8 4.57 6.11 -10.67
CA PHE A 8 3.33 6.62 -10.10
C PHE A 8 3.33 8.15 -9.92
N ARG A 9 4.06 8.88 -10.78
CA ARG A 9 4.09 10.37 -10.80
C ARG A 9 4.41 11.00 -9.43
N GLY A 10 5.34 10.39 -8.70
CA GLY A 10 5.79 10.84 -7.38
C GLY A 10 5.06 10.22 -6.20
N PHE A 11 4.00 9.42 -6.40
CA PHE A 11 3.32 8.73 -5.31
C PHE A 11 4.06 7.44 -4.89
N LEU A 12 4.11 7.18 -3.58
CA LEU A 12 4.57 5.90 -3.02
C LEU A 12 3.35 4.97 -2.85
N PRO A 13 3.24 3.86 -3.60
CA PRO A 13 2.16 2.91 -3.44
C PRO A 13 2.28 2.12 -2.12
N VAL A 14 1.17 2.07 -1.38
CA VAL A 14 0.99 1.26 -0.17
C VAL A 14 -0.31 0.49 -0.30
N VAL A 15 -0.24 -0.84 -0.21
CA VAL A 15 -1.43 -1.71 -0.14
C VAL A 15 -1.91 -1.72 1.31
N VAL A 16 -3.20 -1.51 1.51
CA VAL A 16 -3.83 -1.45 2.83
C VAL A 16 -5.02 -2.39 2.85
N ASP A 17 -5.14 -3.16 3.93
CA ASP A 17 -6.29 -3.99 4.25
C ASP A 17 -6.77 -3.65 5.67
N LEU A 18 -8.09 -3.59 5.87
CA LEU A 18 -8.73 -3.14 7.10
C LEU A 18 -9.86 -4.10 7.49
N GLU A 19 -9.87 -4.54 8.74
CA GLU A 19 -11.02 -5.24 9.32
C GLU A 19 -11.76 -4.30 10.25
N THR A 20 -13.09 -4.23 10.12
CA THR A 20 -13.91 -3.24 10.83
C THR A 20 -15.12 -3.87 11.49
N GLY A 21 -15.64 -3.24 12.54
CA GLY A 21 -16.85 -3.68 13.23
C GLY A 21 -18.14 -3.46 12.44
N GLY A 22 -18.06 -2.91 11.22
CA GLY A 22 -19.20 -2.63 10.35
C GLY A 22 -18.87 -1.59 9.27
N PHE A 23 -19.83 -1.33 8.38
CA PHE A 23 -19.57 -0.59 7.13
C PHE A 23 -19.46 0.95 7.25
N ASP A 24 -20.06 1.56 8.27
CA ASP A 24 -19.96 3.00 8.51
C ASP A 24 -18.63 3.38 9.18
N ALA A 25 -17.72 3.99 8.42
CA ALA A 25 -16.39 4.39 8.89
C ALA A 25 -16.40 5.49 9.96
N GLN A 26 -17.51 6.21 10.15
CA GLN A 26 -17.63 7.22 11.20
C GLN A 26 -18.20 6.65 12.51
N LYS A 27 -18.78 5.44 12.47
CA LYS A 27 -19.47 4.85 13.63
C LYS A 27 -18.86 3.55 14.12
N HIS A 28 -18.32 2.72 13.21
CA HIS A 28 -17.79 1.42 13.58
C HIS A 28 -16.28 1.46 13.79
N ALA A 29 -15.81 0.70 14.78
CA ALA A 29 -14.40 0.63 15.12
C ALA A 29 -13.57 -0.06 14.03
N LEU A 30 -12.33 0.39 13.87
CA LEU A 30 -11.28 -0.36 13.21
C LEU A 30 -10.79 -1.47 14.16
N LEU A 31 -10.74 -2.70 13.67
CA LEU A 31 -10.36 -3.88 14.45
C LEU A 31 -8.94 -4.31 14.15
N GLU A 32 -8.58 -4.42 12.86
CA GLU A 32 -7.24 -4.78 12.40
C GLU A 32 -6.83 -3.95 11.20
N LEU A 33 -5.51 -3.77 11.02
CA LEU A 33 -4.93 -3.07 9.87
C LEU A 33 -3.67 -3.81 9.43
N ALA A 34 -3.58 -4.07 8.13
CA ALA A 34 -2.36 -4.50 7.47
C ALA A 34 -1.93 -3.47 6.41
N ALA A 35 -0.64 -3.17 6.36
CA ALA A 35 -0.07 -2.27 5.37
C ALA A 35 1.21 -2.86 4.77
N VAL A 36 1.34 -2.77 3.44
CA VAL A 36 2.51 -3.27 2.70
C VAL A 36 2.99 -2.21 1.73
N ILE A 37 4.25 -1.78 1.90
CA ILE A 37 4.92 -0.90 0.94
C ILE A 37 5.24 -1.70 -0.33
N VAL A 38 4.94 -1.12 -1.49
CA VAL A 38 5.32 -1.68 -2.79
C VAL A 38 6.60 -0.98 -3.27
N ASP A 39 7.58 -1.78 -3.71
CA ASP A 39 8.82 -1.30 -4.31
C ASP A 39 8.96 -1.87 -5.74
N MET A 40 9.97 -1.42 -6.48
CA MET A 40 10.21 -1.82 -7.87
C MET A 40 11.68 -2.13 -8.11
N ASP A 41 11.95 -3.26 -8.75
CA ASP A 41 13.32 -3.66 -9.11
C ASP A 41 13.79 -2.98 -10.41
N GLU A 42 15.04 -3.23 -10.78
CA GLU A 42 15.66 -2.64 -11.97
C GLU A 42 14.99 -3.05 -13.30
N SER A 43 14.28 -4.19 -13.31
CA SER A 43 13.51 -4.65 -14.47
C SER A 43 12.13 -3.98 -14.58
N GLY A 44 11.77 -3.16 -13.59
CA GLY A 44 10.46 -2.52 -13.51
C GLY A 44 9.37 -3.40 -12.90
N LYS A 45 9.73 -4.53 -12.28
CA LYS A 45 8.77 -5.43 -11.64
C LYS A 45 8.45 -4.95 -10.23
N LEU A 46 7.17 -4.88 -9.92
CA LEU A 46 6.67 -4.51 -8.59
C LEU A 46 6.76 -5.70 -7.63
N TYR A 47 7.16 -5.45 -6.39
CA TYR A 47 7.21 -6.46 -5.34
C TYR A 47 6.86 -5.86 -3.98
N LYS A 48 6.44 -6.72 -3.04
CA LYS A 48 6.28 -6.36 -1.63
C LYS A 48 7.66 -5.99 -1.08
N LYS A 49 7.81 -4.78 -0.54
CA LYS A 49 9.01 -4.43 0.20
C LYS A 49 9.11 -5.32 1.44
N HIS A 50 10.20 -6.06 1.55
CA HIS A 50 10.53 -6.78 2.78
C HIS A 50 11.33 -5.83 3.67
N THR A 51 10.87 -5.64 4.91
CA THR A 51 11.57 -4.94 5.99
C THR A 51 12.34 -5.92 6.85
#